data_AF-A0A800LVK7-F1
#
_entry.id   AF-A0A800LVK7-F1
#
_cell.length_a   1.000
_cell.length_b   1.000
_cell.length_c   1.000
_cell.angle_alpha   90.00
_cell.angle_beta   90.00
_cell.angle_gamma   90.00
#
_symmetry.space_group_name_H-M   'P 1'
#
loop_
_entity.id
_entity.type
_entity.pdbx_description
1 polymer ?
#
loop_
_entity_poly.entity_id
_entity_poly.type
_entity_poly.pdbx_seq_one_letter_code
_entity_poly.pdbx_strand_id
1 'polypeptide(L)'
;MRSIYRRLKRKEEGAREELSLEIVQIEIATGGASRIGRSLKEAHIHADYDVMVIAMRRMDEQMIFNPSADTPLQVDDALMTLGSHANLERLEKEVNPSGTSRPNHTNRQ
;
A
#
# COMPACT_ATOMS: atom_id res chain seq x y z
N MET A 1 -37.85 21.88 -14.57
CA MET A 1 -36.67 21.43 -13.80
C MET A 1 -37.12 20.68 -12.54
N ARG A 2 -37.43 19.38 -12.64
CA ARG A 2 -37.60 18.45 -11.50
C ARG A 2 -37.12 17.07 -11.93
N SER A 3 -36.18 16.54 -11.16
CA SER A 3 -35.29 15.42 -11.47
C SER A 3 -36.01 14.07 -11.62
N ILE A 4 -35.61 13.29 -12.63
CA ILE A 4 -36.24 12.04 -13.11
C ILE A 4 -35.54 10.75 -12.66
N TYR A 5 -34.68 10.78 -11.64
CA TYR A 5 -33.96 9.57 -11.22
C TYR A 5 -34.71 8.72 -10.17
N ARG A 6 -36.00 8.46 -10.39
CA ARG A 6 -36.74 7.47 -9.60
C ARG A 6 -36.81 6.17 -10.41
N ARG A 7 -36.26 5.10 -9.81
CA ARG A 7 -36.42 3.67 -10.16
C ARG A 7 -35.51 3.11 -11.26
N LEU A 8 -34.36 2.56 -10.84
CA LEU A 8 -33.77 1.32 -11.37
C LEU A 8 -32.89 0.63 -10.28
N LYS A 9 -33.48 0.14 -9.19
CA LYS A 9 -32.91 -0.98 -8.42
C LYS A 9 -33.85 -2.17 -8.61
N ARG A 10 -33.67 -2.88 -9.72
CA ARG A 10 -34.29 -4.19 -9.94
C ARG A 10 -33.16 -5.16 -10.27
N LYS A 11 -32.86 -6.04 -9.31
CA LYS A 11 -32.01 -7.24 -9.39
C LYS A 11 -30.72 -7.13 -10.20
N GLU A 12 -29.61 -6.88 -9.51
CA GLU A 12 -28.34 -7.54 -9.81
C GLU A 12 -27.94 -8.31 -8.54
N GLU A 13 -28.48 -9.54 -8.43
CA GLU A 13 -27.97 -10.56 -7.54
C GLU A 13 -26.67 -11.07 -8.15
N GLY A 14 -25.57 -10.55 -7.63
CA GLY A 14 -24.20 -10.92 -7.93
C GLY A 14 -23.36 -9.93 -7.16
N ALA A 15 -22.84 -10.34 -6.00
CA ALA A 15 -22.09 -9.46 -5.12
C ALA A 15 -20.94 -8.82 -5.91
N ARG A 16 -21.14 -7.59 -6.37
CA ARG A 16 -20.03 -6.68 -6.60
C ARG A 16 -19.53 -6.38 -5.21
N GLU A 17 -18.57 -7.17 -4.73
CA GLU A 17 -17.70 -6.69 -3.66
C GLU A 17 -17.14 -5.37 -4.18
N GLU A 18 -17.64 -4.28 -3.60
CA GLU A 18 -17.11 -2.96 -3.84
C GLU A 18 -15.66 -3.03 -3.39
N LEU A 19 -14.72 -3.06 -4.33
CA LEU A 19 -13.30 -3.22 -4.04
C LEU A 19 -12.86 -2.02 -3.18
N SER A 20 -12.83 -2.22 -1.86
CA SER A 20 -12.35 -1.23 -0.90
C SER A 20 -10.82 -1.24 -0.92
N LEU A 21 -10.25 -0.56 -1.91
CA LEU A 21 -8.82 -0.37 -2.03
C LEU A 21 -8.40 0.94 -1.34
N GLU A 22 -7.29 0.90 -0.63
CA GLU A 22 -6.71 2.03 0.09
C GLU A 22 -5.29 2.27 -0.39
N ILE A 23 -4.87 3.53 -0.38
CA ILE A 23 -3.46 3.89 -0.56
C ILE A 23 -2.89 4.22 0.82
N VAL A 24 -1.86 3.48 1.22
CA VAL A 24 -1.22 3.64 2.53
C VAL A 24 0.30 3.74 2.35
N GLN A 25 0.93 4.59 3.15
CA GLN A 25 2.37 4.64 3.30
C GLN A 25 2.81 3.62 4.36
N ILE A 26 3.70 2.69 3.99
CA ILE A 26 4.26 1.69 4.91
C ILE A 26 5.76 1.92 5.00
N GLU A 27 6.27 2.17 6.21
CA GLU A 27 7.71 2.31 6.47
C GLU A 27 8.36 0.95 6.69
N ILE A 28 9.60 0.77 6.22
CA ILE A 28 10.38 -0.46 6.44
C ILE A 28 11.25 -0.28 7.66
N ALA A 29 10.91 -0.98 8.74
CA ALA A 29 11.69 -0.93 9.98
C ALA A 29 12.84 -1.93 9.97
N THR A 30 13.86 -1.68 10.79
CA THR A 30 14.99 -2.62 11.03
C THR A 30 14.55 -4.01 11.48
N GLY A 31 13.39 -4.13 12.14
CA GLY A 31 12.77 -5.39 12.56
C GLY A 31 12.17 -6.23 11.43
N GLY A 32 11.95 -5.65 10.24
CA GLY A 32 11.44 -6.34 9.03
C GLY A 32 12.52 -7.15 8.29
N ALA A 33 13.52 -7.65 9.02
CA ALA A 33 14.80 -8.14 8.54
C ALA A 33 14.73 -9.28 7.50
N SER A 34 13.58 -9.94 7.33
CA SER A 34 13.41 -11.01 6.34
C SER A 34 13.49 -10.52 4.89
N ARG A 35 13.17 -9.24 4.62
CA ARG A 35 13.09 -8.67 3.26
C ARG A 35 14.07 -7.52 2.99
N ILE A 36 14.84 -7.05 3.98
CA ILE A 36 15.85 -6.00 3.80
C ILE A 36 16.95 -6.48 2.85
N GLY A 37 17.32 -5.65 1.87
CA GLY A 37 18.34 -5.95 0.86
C GLY A 37 17.85 -6.79 -0.32
N ARG A 38 16.60 -7.28 -0.29
CA ARG A 38 15.96 -7.93 -1.43
C ARG A 38 15.36 -6.90 -2.37
N SER A 39 15.43 -7.16 -3.68
CA SER A 39 14.69 -6.42 -4.68
C SER A 39 13.17 -6.56 -4.49
N LEU A 40 12.37 -5.61 -5.02
CA LEU A 40 10.90 -5.72 -5.03
C LEU A 40 10.41 -7.05 -5.61
N LYS A 41 11.10 -7.57 -6.63
CA LYS A 41 10.85 -8.88 -7.22
C LYS A 41 11.06 -10.01 -6.22
N GLU A 42 12.21 -10.05 -5.56
CA GLU A 42 12.56 -11.08 -4.57
C GLU A 42 11.74 -10.96 -3.28
N ALA A 43 11.27 -9.75 -2.99
CA ALA A 43 10.36 -9.46 -1.89
C ALA A 43 8.91 -9.82 -2.21
N HIS A 44 8.56 -10.29 -3.41
CA HIS A 44 7.26 -10.88 -3.76
C HIS A 44 6.01 -10.16 -3.21
N ILE A 45 6.05 -8.83 -3.00
CA ILE A 45 5.01 -8.09 -2.26
C ILE A 45 3.64 -8.28 -2.92
N HIS A 46 3.59 -8.14 -4.24
CA HIS A 46 2.36 -8.34 -5.01
C HIS A 46 1.84 -9.78 -4.90
N ALA A 47 2.72 -10.78 -5.04
CA ALA A 47 2.30 -12.18 -5.05
C ALA A 47 1.87 -12.69 -3.66
N ASP A 48 2.58 -12.25 -2.61
CA ASP A 48 2.37 -12.73 -1.24
C ASP A 48 1.18 -12.03 -0.54
N TYR A 49 0.93 -10.76 -0.88
CA TYR A 49 -0.03 -9.91 -0.18
C TYR A 49 -1.12 -9.32 -1.06
N ASP A 50 -1.07 -9.45 -2.40
CA ASP A 50 -2.00 -8.75 -3.30
C ASP A 50 -2.00 -7.22 -3.06
N VAL A 51 -0.79 -6.67 -2.92
CA VAL A 51 -0.50 -5.25 -2.72
C VAL A 51 0.42 -4.73 -3.81
N MET A 52 0.08 -3.59 -4.40
CA MET A 52 0.90 -2.91 -5.42
C MET A 52 1.74 -1.81 -4.79
N VAL A 53 3.04 -1.77 -5.12
CA VAL A 53 3.92 -0.63 -4.78
C VAL A 53 3.88 0.37 -5.94
N ILE A 54 3.36 1.57 -5.68
CA ILE A 54 3.19 2.61 -6.71
C ILE A 54 4.31 3.65 -6.68
N ALA A 55 4.89 3.88 -5.51
CA ALA A 55 6.04 4.75 -5.30
C ALA A 55 6.82 4.33 -4.06
N MET A 56 8.06 4.81 -3.95
CA MET A 56 8.95 4.59 -2.83
C MET A 56 9.65 5.90 -2.49
N ARG A 57 9.72 6.24 -1.21
CA ARG A 57 10.58 7.29 -0.68
C ARG A 57 11.77 6.65 -0.01
N ARG A 58 12.98 7.08 -0.37
CA ARG A 58 14.23 6.68 0.28
C ARG A 58 14.48 7.47 1.55
N MET A 59 15.40 6.99 2.39
CA MET A 59 15.83 7.68 3.61
C MET A 59 16.37 9.10 3.36
N ASP A 60 16.96 9.37 2.19
CA ASP A 60 17.44 10.68 1.77
C ASP A 60 16.34 11.59 1.18
N GLU A 61 15.07 11.23 1.37
CA GLU A 61 13.88 11.90 0.84
C GLU A 61 13.75 11.85 -0.70
N GLN A 62 14.57 11.05 -1.40
CA GLN A 62 14.40 10.82 -2.83
C GLN A 62 13.11 10.03 -3.10
N MET A 63 12.26 10.57 -3.98
CA MET A 63 11.06 9.90 -4.46
C MET A 63 11.32 9.10 -5.74
N ILE A 64 10.99 7.81 -5.71
CA ILE A 64 11.03 6.89 -6.86
C ILE A 64 9.60 6.54 -7.22
N PHE A 65 9.16 7.01 -8.40
CA PHE A 65 7.84 6.66 -8.95
C PHE A 65 7.95 5.39 -9.78
N ASN A 66 6.99 4.46 -9.61
CA ASN A 66 6.99 3.15 -10.26
C ASN A 66 8.36 2.45 -10.16
N PRO A 67 8.80 2.11 -8.94
CA PRO A 67 10.12 1.52 -8.73
C PRO A 67 10.30 0.24 -9.57
N SER A 68 11.48 0.08 -10.17
CA SER A 68 11.81 -1.12 -10.95
C SER A 68 11.74 -2.37 -10.06
N ALA A 69 11.42 -3.52 -10.65
CA ALA A 69 11.41 -4.81 -9.95
C ALA A 69 12.74 -5.14 -9.27
N ASP A 70 13.86 -4.66 -9.80
CA ASP A 70 15.22 -4.86 -9.26
C ASP A 70 15.58 -3.88 -8.13
N THR A 71 14.68 -2.97 -7.77
CA THR A 71 14.91 -1.94 -6.76
C THR A 71 14.99 -2.58 -5.37
N PRO A 72 16.13 -2.48 -4.66
CA PRO A 72 16.27 -3.10 -3.34
C PRO A 72 15.46 -2.32 -2.29
N LEU A 73 14.83 -3.07 -1.38
CA LEU A 73 14.23 -2.56 -0.16
C LEU A 73 15.32 -2.26 0.87
N GLN A 74 15.28 -1.07 1.45
CA GLN A 74 16.20 -0.58 2.46
C GLN A 74 15.44 -0.21 3.73
N VAL A 75 16.17 -0.18 4.85
CA VAL A 75 15.63 0.36 6.11
C VAL A 75 15.27 1.83 5.90
N ASP A 76 14.21 2.27 6.56
CA ASP A 76 13.67 3.63 6.51
C ASP A 76 13.10 4.05 5.13
N ASP A 77 13.06 3.14 4.15
CA ASP A 77 12.23 3.33 2.97
C ASP A 77 10.75 3.46 3.39
N ALA A 78 10.01 4.32 2.71
CA ALA A 78 8.56 4.37 2.81
C ALA A 78 7.93 3.97 1.47
N LEU A 79 7.15 2.90 1.47
CA LEU A 79 6.43 2.39 0.31
C LEU A 79 5.05 3.03 0.26
N MET A 80 4.71 3.64 -0.88
CA MET A 80 3.32 3.99 -1.20
C MET A 80 2.68 2.76 -1.82
N THR A 81 1.67 2.22 -1.14
CA THR A 81 1.09 0.91 -1.46
C THR A 81 -0.41 1.02 -1.71
N LEU A 82 -0.93 0.21 -2.64
CA LEU A 82 -2.35 0.09 -2.95
C LEU A 82 -2.80 -1.36 -2.71
N GLY A 83 -3.87 -1.56 -1.93
CA GLY A 83 -4.41 -2.89 -1.66
C GLY A 83 -5.66 -2.83 -0.78
N SER A 84 -6.21 -3.99 -0.41
CA SER A 84 -7.26 -4.06 0.60
C SER A 84 -6.69 -3.78 2.00
N HIS A 85 -7.51 -3.23 2.90
CA HIS A 85 -7.09 -2.94 4.28
C HIS A 85 -6.40 -4.12 4.97
N ALA A 86 -6.99 -5.32 4.89
CA ALA A 86 -6.45 -6.53 5.51
C ALA A 86 -5.09 -6.95 4.92
N ASN A 87 -4.89 -6.75 3.62
CA ASN A 87 -3.64 -7.08 2.95
C ASN A 87 -2.53 -6.08 3.30
N LEU A 88 -2.87 -4.79 3.36
CA LEU A 88 -1.97 -3.71 3.77
C LEU A 88 -1.51 -3.91 5.22
N GLU A 89 -2.43 -4.22 6.14
CA GLU A 89 -2.11 -4.49 7.55
C GLU A 89 -1.18 -5.72 7.72
N ARG A 90 -1.41 -6.78 6.93
CA ARG A 90 -0.54 -7.97 6.92
C ARG A 90 0.87 -7.64 6.43
N LEU A 91 0.99 -6.80 5.39
CA LEU A 91 2.28 -6.35 4.89
C LEU A 91 2.99 -5.48 5.93
N GLU A 92 2.30 -4.50 6.50
CA GLU A 92 2.85 -3.59 7.52
C GLU A 92 3.40 -4.34 8.73
N LYS A 93 2.66 -5.33 9.24
CA LYS A 93 3.13 -6.16 10.37
C LYS A 93 4.41 -6.94 10.08
N GLU A 94 4.62 -7.36 8.84
CA GLU A 94 5.84 -8.07 8.43
C GLU A 94 7.03 -7.12 8.33
N VAL A 95 6.86 -5.97 7.68
CA VAL A 95 7.96 -5.05 7.36
C VAL A 95 8.23 -4.02 8.46
N ASN A 96 7.25 -3.80 9.35
CA ASN A 96 7.30 -2.91 10.51
C ASN A 96 6.60 -3.53 11.72
N PRO A 97 7.15 -4.61 12.30
CA PRO A 97 6.54 -5.31 13.44
C PRO A 97 6.45 -4.44 14.70
N SER A 98 7.21 -3.34 14.77
CA SER A 98 7.22 -2.41 15.90
C SER A 98 6.09 -1.39 15.85
N GLY A 99 5.34 -1.29 14.75
CA GLY A 99 4.19 -0.40 14.61
C GLY A 99 4.51 1.08 14.83
N THR A 100 5.78 1.49 14.75
CA THR A 100 6.18 2.89 14.79
C THR A 100 5.85 3.51 13.45
N SER A 101 4.57 3.75 13.22
CA SER A 101 4.10 4.62 12.16
C SER A 101 4.48 6.04 12.57
N ARG A 102 5.43 6.69 11.86
CA ARG A 102 5.63 8.12 12.06
C ARG A 102 4.28 8.81 11.80
N PRO A 103 3.76 9.62 12.72
CA PRO A 103 2.45 10.22 12.55
C PRO A 103 2.43 10.98 11.22
N ASN A 104 1.46 10.62 10.37
CA ASN A 104 1.16 11.27 9.11
C ASN A 104 1.37 12.78 9.26
N HIS A 105 2.22 13.37 8.41
CA HIS A 105 2.35 14.81 8.31
C HIS A 105 0.99 15.37 7.88
N THR A 106 0.17 15.69 8.89
CA THR A 106 -1.07 16.43 8.77
C THR A 106 -0.83 17.61 7.86
N ASN A 107 -1.68 17.67 6.83
CA ASN A 107 -1.87 18.75 5.90
C ASN A 107 -1.60 20.11 6.57
N ARG A 108 -0.47 20.73 6.22
CA ARG A 108 -0.16 22.12 6.59
C ARG A 108 -0.03 22.94 5.32
N GLN A 109 -1.19 23.22 4.70
CA GLN A 109 -1.62 24.54 4.24
C GLN A 109 -2.99 24.49 3.56
#